data_AF-A0A3E0NJB1-F1
#
_entry.id   AF-A0A3E0NJB1-F1
#
_cell.length_a   1.000
_cell.length_b   1.000
_cell.length_c   1.000
_cell.angle_alpha   90.00
_cell.angle_beta   90.00
_cell.angle_gamma   90.00
#
_symmetry.space_group_name_H-M   'P 1'
#
loop_
_entity.id
_entity.type
_entity.pdbx_description
1 polymer ?
#
loop_
_entity_poly.entity_id
_entity_poly.type
_entity_poly.pdbx_seq_one_letter_code
_entity_poly.pdbx_strand_id
1 'polypeptide(L)'
;MSQPSTPSTGPGTSSSPAAASPSAVPAAPDDAARRASPALAYDPREPLPALQGLAAWRGWEGVERRIAAADEMLEFSWRDGGDWDAAVLDYFASGERVAATVLQVARAWFGDLDHLGSLLDFGGGYGRVTRFFAAELGPQRVSSSDLLPGAVAFARSVLGVGGFVSSVDPADLRPPRRYDLIYAGSLFTHLPSGRFDRWLERLLAMLEPDGLLVFSVHGEELLPPEHEMPSEGFFFEPSSESHELDHAEYGSSWITGPALRRRLEGVGAVHRLLPRGLCGYQDLVLATASAAVTADGDVDGRRRRMRALPIDPGARCQIESCTLSVGRRAGREAATLVLELSGWAIPGAADTRVESIAVLLADPPDGQVQSLGTLDAGQMQPREELVEPLDLDAAARPGWSLRVALPVPLRRTAALLVVEVATGPVDRFDPVGPPRADEALRTVVWAGALERLLHHTARENFLRHRQRVYELAEIIEAMKQSFFWRLRRRWFQLKRAAGMTEEDPDGPPITATDRRPPGRARAGTETQEGRR
;
A
#
# COMPACT_ATOMS: atom_id res chain seq x y z
N MET A 1 -47.93 58.16 9.75
CA MET A 1 -47.20 59.25 10.43
C MET A 1 -46.78 58.71 11.78
N SER A 2 -45.54 58.68 12.23
CA SER A 2 -44.21 58.96 11.70
C SER A 2 -43.26 58.35 12.73
N GLN A 3 -42.17 57.70 12.31
CA GLN A 3 -40.94 57.61 13.12
C GLN A 3 -40.39 59.04 13.37
N PRO A 4 -39.45 59.35 14.32
CA PRO A 4 -38.19 58.63 14.65
C PRO A 4 -37.81 58.67 16.17
N SER A 5 -36.76 58.05 16.72
CA SER A 5 -35.33 58.39 16.56
C SER A 5 -34.43 57.42 17.36
N THR A 6 -33.38 56.91 16.70
CA THR A 6 -32.07 56.48 17.27
C THR A 6 -31.14 57.72 17.44
N PRO A 7 -29.85 57.71 17.91
CA PRO A 7 -28.89 56.59 18.10
C PRO A 7 -27.88 56.71 19.29
N SER A 8 -27.05 55.67 19.52
CA SER A 8 -25.65 55.70 20.03
C SER A 8 -25.15 54.23 20.21
N THR A 9 -24.39 53.61 19.28
CA THR A 9 -22.90 53.54 19.10
C THR A 9 -22.14 53.03 20.33
N GLY A 10 -21.32 51.96 20.39
CA GLY A 10 -20.63 50.99 19.49
C GLY A 10 -19.45 50.40 20.34
N PRO A 11 -18.45 49.63 19.84
CA PRO A 11 -18.34 48.77 18.65
C PRO A 11 -17.87 47.32 18.97
N GLY A 12 -17.85 46.42 17.98
CA GLY A 12 -17.25 45.09 18.13
C GLY A 12 -17.36 44.19 16.90
N THR A 13 -16.77 44.62 15.78
CA THR A 13 -16.59 43.81 14.57
C THR A 13 -15.34 42.94 14.67
N SER A 14 -15.44 41.64 14.39
CA SER A 14 -14.35 40.93 13.72
C SER A 14 -14.90 39.85 12.81
N SER A 15 -14.94 40.20 11.53
CA SER A 15 -14.97 39.30 10.38
C SER A 15 -13.90 38.22 10.49
N SER A 16 -14.32 36.95 10.46
CA SER A 16 -13.43 35.81 10.23
C SER A 16 -13.12 35.73 8.73
N PRO A 17 -11.85 35.70 8.30
CA PRO A 17 -11.51 35.56 6.90
C PRO A 17 -11.79 34.12 6.44
N ALA A 18 -12.47 34.01 5.31
CA ALA A 18 -12.70 32.78 4.58
C ALA A 18 -11.39 32.00 4.42
N ALA A 19 -11.34 30.79 4.97
CA ALA A 19 -10.33 29.81 4.65
C ALA A 19 -10.50 29.45 3.17
N ALA A 20 -9.61 29.97 2.33
CA ALA A 20 -9.50 29.53 0.95
C ALA A 20 -9.20 28.02 0.96
N SER A 21 -10.13 27.23 0.42
CA SER A 21 -9.96 25.81 0.18
C SER A 21 -8.64 25.56 -0.54
N PRO A 22 -7.84 24.54 -0.16
CA PRO A 22 -6.68 24.16 -0.94
C PRO A 22 -7.17 23.79 -2.34
N SER A 23 -6.77 24.59 -3.33
CA SER A 23 -7.09 24.38 -4.74
C SER A 23 -6.70 22.97 -5.14
N ALA A 24 -7.73 22.14 -5.38
CA ALA A 24 -7.60 20.80 -5.92
C ALA A 24 -6.78 20.86 -7.20
N VAL A 25 -5.78 19.99 -7.30
CA VAL A 25 -5.11 19.71 -8.56
C VAL A 25 -6.20 19.26 -9.53
N PRO A 26 -6.30 19.84 -10.74
CA PRO A 26 -7.27 19.37 -11.71
C PRO A 26 -6.94 17.90 -12.02
N ALA A 27 -7.91 17.02 -11.78
CA ALA A 27 -7.80 15.62 -12.14
C ALA A 27 -7.56 15.51 -13.66
N ALA A 28 -6.94 14.42 -14.13
CA ALA A 28 -6.78 14.22 -15.57
C ALA A 28 -8.17 14.29 -16.24
N PRO A 29 -8.28 14.71 -17.51
CA PRO A 29 -9.57 14.89 -18.18
C PRO A 29 -10.52 13.69 -18.06
N ASP A 30 -9.96 12.47 -18.06
CA ASP A 30 -10.71 11.22 -17.88
C ASP A 30 -11.16 10.97 -16.43
N ASP A 31 -10.38 11.38 -15.44
CA ASP A 31 -10.76 11.27 -14.02
C ASP A 31 -11.94 12.19 -13.68
N ALA A 32 -11.96 13.40 -14.26
CA ALA A 32 -13.07 14.33 -14.08
C ALA A 32 -14.37 13.80 -14.69
N ALA A 33 -14.29 13.10 -15.84
CA ALA A 33 -15.42 12.42 -16.46
C ALA A 33 -15.89 11.20 -15.64
N ARG A 34 -14.97 10.40 -15.10
CA ARG A 34 -15.28 9.26 -14.21
C ARG A 34 -15.92 9.73 -12.89
N ARG A 35 -15.54 10.90 -12.37
CA ARG A 35 -16.22 11.58 -11.23
C ARG A 35 -17.64 12.03 -11.52
N ALA A 36 -18.00 12.25 -12.79
CA ALA A 36 -19.35 12.63 -13.19
C ALA A 36 -20.24 11.42 -13.55
N SER A 37 -19.68 10.23 -13.81
CA SER A 37 -20.43 8.99 -14.05
C SER A 37 -19.60 7.77 -13.62
N PRO A 38 -19.95 7.10 -12.51
CA PRO A 38 -19.12 6.09 -11.84
C PRO A 38 -19.27 4.69 -12.44
N ALA A 39 -19.50 4.54 -13.75
CA ALA A 39 -19.41 3.21 -14.38
C ALA A 39 -17.93 2.81 -14.46
N LEU A 40 -17.35 2.43 -13.32
CA LEU A 40 -15.95 2.14 -13.10
C LEU A 40 -15.65 0.73 -13.61
N ALA A 41 -15.53 0.60 -14.93
CA ALA A 41 -15.07 -0.61 -15.61
C ALA A 41 -13.65 -0.44 -16.14
N TYR A 42 -12.98 -1.56 -16.34
CA TYR A 42 -11.71 -1.62 -17.06
C TYR A 42 -11.77 -2.72 -18.12
N ASP A 43 -11.48 -2.37 -19.38
CA ASP A 43 -11.25 -3.32 -20.48
C ASP A 43 -9.75 -3.35 -20.83
N PRO A 44 -9.10 -4.53 -20.95
CA PRO A 44 -7.69 -4.63 -21.34
C PRO A 44 -7.32 -4.00 -22.69
N ARG A 45 -8.31 -3.65 -23.53
CA ARG A 45 -8.12 -2.85 -24.74
C ARG A 45 -7.76 -1.39 -24.44
N GLU A 46 -8.12 -0.90 -23.25
CA GLU A 46 -7.67 0.39 -22.75
C GLU A 46 -6.18 0.30 -22.38
N PRO A 47 -5.32 1.17 -22.95
CA PRO A 47 -3.91 1.14 -22.66
C PRO A 47 -3.65 1.58 -21.22
N LEU A 48 -3.25 0.63 -20.37
CA LEU A 48 -2.79 0.88 -19.01
C LEU A 48 -1.38 0.29 -18.83
N PRO A 49 -0.32 0.99 -19.27
CA PRO A 49 1.03 0.42 -19.33
C PRO A 49 1.56 -0.04 -17.96
N ALA A 50 1.15 0.62 -16.86
CA ALA A 50 1.56 0.22 -15.51
C ALA A 50 0.97 -1.14 -15.12
N LEU A 51 -0.27 -1.43 -15.52
CA LEU A 51 -0.87 -2.75 -15.29
C LEU A 51 -0.22 -3.82 -16.17
N GLN A 52 0.16 -3.48 -17.41
CA GLN A 52 0.89 -4.40 -18.28
C GLN A 52 2.26 -4.76 -17.69
N GLY A 53 2.98 -3.79 -17.14
CA GLY A 53 4.23 -4.01 -16.43
C GLY A 53 4.09 -4.87 -15.19
N LEU A 54 3.08 -4.56 -14.36
CA LEU A 54 2.79 -5.32 -13.16
C LEU A 54 2.44 -6.77 -13.53
N ALA A 55 1.58 -6.97 -14.53
CA ALA A 55 1.19 -8.30 -15.00
C ALA A 55 2.38 -9.10 -15.55
N ALA A 56 3.24 -8.49 -16.36
CA ALA A 56 4.42 -9.16 -16.90
C ALA A 56 5.40 -9.54 -15.79
N TRP A 57 5.64 -8.64 -14.84
CA TRP A 57 6.55 -8.89 -13.72
C TRP A 57 6.02 -9.95 -12.75
N ARG A 58 4.72 -9.90 -12.43
CA ARG A 58 4.07 -10.89 -11.56
C ARG A 58 3.78 -12.22 -12.25
N GLY A 59 3.97 -12.30 -13.57
CA GLY A 59 3.68 -13.51 -14.34
C GLY A 59 2.19 -13.82 -14.43
N TRP A 60 1.34 -12.80 -14.55
CA TRP A 60 -0.12 -12.93 -14.70
C TRP A 60 -0.54 -13.41 -16.10
N GLU A 61 0.20 -14.37 -16.66
CA GLU A 61 -0.15 -15.04 -17.89
C GLU A 61 -1.47 -15.79 -17.69
N GLY A 62 -2.48 -15.49 -18.51
CA GLY A 62 -3.81 -16.12 -18.40
C GLY A 62 -4.75 -15.53 -17.35
N VAL A 63 -4.34 -14.52 -16.56
CA VAL A 63 -5.25 -13.81 -15.65
C VAL A 63 -6.19 -12.89 -16.46
N GLU A 64 -7.50 -13.08 -16.31
CA GLU A 64 -8.51 -12.20 -16.90
C GLU A 64 -8.52 -10.83 -16.21
N ARG A 65 -8.37 -9.78 -17.01
CA ARG A 65 -8.13 -8.41 -16.56
C ARG A 65 -9.32 -7.48 -16.76
N ARG A 66 -10.44 -7.93 -17.33
CA ARG A 66 -11.67 -7.14 -17.33
C ARG A 66 -12.17 -6.90 -15.91
N ILE A 67 -12.67 -5.70 -15.63
CA ILE A 67 -13.36 -5.34 -14.39
C ILE A 67 -14.77 -4.88 -14.75
N ALA A 68 -15.77 -5.41 -14.05
CA ALA A 68 -17.16 -5.06 -14.28
C ALA A 68 -17.45 -3.63 -13.84
N ALA A 69 -18.33 -2.93 -14.56
CA ALA A 69 -18.73 -1.56 -14.20
C ALA A 69 -19.43 -1.44 -12.83
N ALA A 70 -20.00 -2.54 -12.35
CA ALA A 70 -20.72 -2.63 -11.09
C ALA A 70 -19.85 -3.19 -9.94
N ASP A 71 -18.53 -3.31 -10.14
CA ASP A 71 -17.63 -3.80 -9.10
C ASP A 71 -17.30 -2.69 -8.08
N GLU A 72 -18.02 -2.71 -6.96
CA GLU A 72 -17.85 -1.76 -5.85
C GLU A 72 -16.42 -1.78 -5.25
N MET A 73 -15.67 -2.87 -5.41
CA MET A 73 -14.30 -2.94 -4.89
C MET A 73 -13.34 -2.01 -5.65
N LEU A 74 -13.55 -1.84 -6.97
CA LEU A 74 -12.75 -0.87 -7.73
C LEU A 74 -13.19 0.56 -7.38
N GLU A 75 -14.47 0.78 -7.16
CA GLU A 75 -14.99 2.06 -6.70
C GLU A 75 -14.39 2.48 -5.36
N PHE A 76 -14.30 1.55 -4.42
CA PHE A 76 -13.68 1.78 -3.12
C PHE A 76 -12.22 2.24 -3.26
N SER A 77 -11.38 1.48 -3.98
CA SER A 77 -9.96 1.84 -4.22
C SER A 77 -9.83 3.19 -4.93
N TRP A 78 -10.74 3.52 -5.84
CA TRP A 78 -10.70 4.79 -6.57
C TRP A 78 -11.18 5.99 -5.73
N ARG A 79 -12.20 5.83 -4.89
CA ARG A 79 -12.69 6.90 -4.01
C ARG A 79 -11.67 7.30 -2.95
N ASP A 80 -10.88 6.35 -2.45
CA ASP A 80 -9.84 6.60 -1.45
C ASP A 80 -8.70 7.48 -2.01
N GLY A 81 -8.18 7.15 -3.20
CA GLY A 81 -7.02 7.83 -3.78
C GLY A 81 -7.33 8.90 -4.84
N GLY A 82 -8.49 8.82 -5.50
CA GLY A 82 -8.89 9.70 -6.60
C GLY A 82 -8.08 9.56 -7.89
N ASP A 83 -7.23 8.53 -7.99
CA ASP A 83 -6.33 8.19 -9.11
C ASP A 83 -6.74 6.84 -9.69
N TRP A 84 -7.18 6.83 -10.95
CA TRP A 84 -7.67 5.63 -11.63
C TRP A 84 -6.62 4.55 -11.81
N ASP A 85 -5.41 4.91 -12.24
CA ASP A 85 -4.33 3.96 -12.48
C ASP A 85 -3.94 3.27 -11.18
N ALA A 86 -3.82 4.05 -10.10
CA ALA A 86 -3.50 3.49 -8.77
C ALA A 86 -4.60 2.54 -8.28
N ALA A 87 -5.87 2.90 -8.47
CA ALA A 87 -7.00 2.08 -8.07
C ALA A 87 -7.03 0.73 -8.81
N VAL A 88 -6.78 0.73 -10.13
CA VAL A 88 -6.73 -0.51 -10.92
C VAL A 88 -5.55 -1.38 -10.49
N LEU A 89 -4.37 -0.79 -10.26
CA LEU A 89 -3.20 -1.54 -9.78
C LEU A 89 -3.44 -2.17 -8.40
N ASP A 90 -4.00 -1.40 -7.46
CA ASP A 90 -4.34 -1.86 -6.12
C ASP A 90 -5.41 -2.95 -6.14
N TYR A 91 -6.43 -2.81 -6.98
CA TYR A 91 -7.47 -3.81 -7.17
C TYR A 91 -6.87 -5.19 -7.53
N PHE A 92 -5.96 -5.24 -8.50
CA PHE A 92 -5.34 -6.51 -8.89
C PHE A 92 -4.30 -6.99 -7.87
N ALA A 93 -3.44 -6.11 -7.36
CA ALA A 93 -2.40 -6.49 -6.40
C ALA A 93 -3.01 -7.04 -5.10
N SER A 94 -4.10 -6.43 -4.61
CA SER A 94 -4.82 -6.92 -3.44
C SER A 94 -5.52 -8.26 -3.71
N GLY A 95 -6.10 -8.44 -4.90
CA GLY A 95 -6.73 -9.71 -5.31
C GLY A 95 -5.71 -10.85 -5.40
N GLU A 96 -4.55 -10.60 -6.01
CA GLU A 96 -3.44 -11.55 -6.09
C GLU A 96 -2.96 -11.95 -4.71
N ARG A 97 -2.70 -10.97 -3.82
CA ARG A 97 -2.20 -11.23 -2.47
C ARG A 97 -3.14 -12.13 -1.68
N VAL A 98 -4.45 -11.86 -1.73
CA VAL A 98 -5.46 -12.72 -1.10
C VAL A 98 -5.45 -14.12 -1.70
N ALA A 99 -5.43 -14.24 -3.02
CA ALA A 99 -5.44 -15.53 -3.68
C ALA A 99 -4.19 -16.35 -3.36
N ALA A 100 -3.02 -15.71 -3.33
CA ALA A 100 -1.76 -16.33 -2.94
C ALA A 100 -1.85 -16.92 -1.53
N THR A 101 -2.30 -16.11 -0.54
CA THR A 101 -2.52 -16.56 0.84
C THR A 101 -3.34 -17.86 0.89
N VAL A 102 -4.48 -17.87 0.20
CA VAL A 102 -5.42 -19.00 0.21
C VAL A 102 -4.84 -20.22 -0.51
N LEU A 103 -4.21 -20.03 -1.66
CA LEU A 103 -3.61 -21.13 -2.43
C LEU A 103 -2.44 -21.78 -1.70
N GLN A 104 -1.67 -21.00 -0.95
CA GLN A 104 -0.58 -21.56 -0.18
C GLN A 104 -1.08 -22.29 1.08
N VAL A 105 -2.16 -21.81 1.72
CA VAL A 105 -2.91 -22.61 2.73
C VAL A 105 -3.40 -23.92 2.10
N ALA A 106 -3.94 -23.86 0.88
CA ALA A 106 -4.41 -25.04 0.18
C ALA A 106 -3.27 -26.03 -0.11
N ARG A 107 -2.12 -25.57 -0.64
CA ARG A 107 -0.91 -26.39 -0.83
C ARG A 107 -0.49 -27.05 0.47
N ALA A 108 -0.39 -26.29 1.56
CA ALA A 108 0.02 -26.81 2.86
C ALA A 108 -1.00 -27.81 3.43
N TRP A 109 -2.29 -27.60 3.19
CA TRP A 109 -3.32 -28.55 3.58
C TRP A 109 -3.23 -29.78 2.70
N PHE A 110 -3.57 -29.70 1.42
CA PHE A 110 -3.71 -30.82 0.48
C PHE A 110 -2.38 -31.46 0.02
N GLY A 111 -1.24 -30.90 0.45
CA GLY A 111 0.11 -31.31 0.08
C GLY A 111 0.56 -30.76 -1.28
N ASP A 112 -0.37 -30.65 -2.23
CA ASP A 112 -0.17 -30.05 -3.55
C ASP A 112 -1.51 -29.47 -4.07
N LEU A 113 -1.48 -28.50 -5.00
CA LEU A 113 -2.69 -27.97 -5.64
C LEU A 113 -3.32 -28.94 -6.62
N ASP A 114 -2.58 -29.93 -7.14
CA ASP A 114 -3.13 -30.98 -8.00
C ASP A 114 -4.11 -31.89 -7.24
N HIS A 115 -3.98 -31.97 -5.91
CA HIS A 115 -4.93 -32.66 -5.04
C HIS A 115 -6.16 -31.80 -4.67
N LEU A 116 -6.17 -30.52 -5.01
CA LEU A 116 -7.33 -29.65 -4.86
C LEU A 116 -8.25 -29.82 -6.07
N GLY A 117 -9.32 -30.59 -5.92
CA GLY A 117 -10.27 -30.87 -7.00
C GLY A 117 -11.28 -29.74 -7.24
N SER A 118 -11.64 -29.00 -6.19
CA SER A 118 -12.68 -27.98 -6.25
C SER A 118 -12.50 -26.86 -5.22
N LEU A 119 -12.56 -25.61 -5.71
CA LEU A 119 -12.52 -24.38 -4.90
C LEU A 119 -13.80 -23.58 -5.12
N LEU A 120 -14.45 -23.16 -4.03
CA LEU A 120 -15.53 -22.18 -4.04
C LEU A 120 -15.06 -20.84 -3.46
N ASP A 121 -15.19 -19.77 -4.22
CA ASP A 121 -15.08 -18.39 -3.76
C ASP A 121 -16.50 -17.89 -3.40
N PHE A 122 -16.81 -17.86 -2.10
CA PHE A 122 -18.14 -17.55 -1.56
C PHE A 122 -18.19 -16.12 -1.04
N GLY A 123 -19.07 -15.30 -1.64
CA GLY A 123 -18.96 -13.83 -1.55
C GLY A 123 -17.89 -13.28 -2.49
N GLY A 124 -17.65 -13.94 -3.62
CA GLY A 124 -16.54 -13.61 -4.52
C GLY A 124 -16.71 -12.30 -5.30
N GLY A 125 -17.88 -11.66 -5.24
CA GLY A 125 -18.22 -10.46 -5.99
C GLY A 125 -17.96 -10.62 -7.48
N TYR A 126 -17.53 -9.54 -8.14
CA TYR A 126 -17.14 -9.56 -9.55
C TYR A 126 -15.73 -10.17 -9.79
N GLY A 127 -15.24 -10.95 -8.82
CA GLY A 127 -14.13 -11.88 -8.99
C GLY A 127 -12.74 -11.26 -8.93
N ARG A 128 -12.55 -10.21 -8.13
CA ARG A 128 -11.23 -9.61 -7.81
C ARG A 128 -10.22 -10.69 -7.42
N VAL A 129 -10.63 -11.63 -6.58
CA VAL A 129 -9.82 -12.77 -6.12
C VAL A 129 -10.00 -13.98 -7.05
N THR A 130 -11.25 -14.32 -7.40
CA THR A 130 -11.61 -15.50 -8.22
C THR A 130 -10.75 -15.67 -9.48
N ARG A 131 -10.41 -14.57 -10.16
CA ARG A 131 -9.60 -14.60 -11.39
C ARG A 131 -8.21 -15.23 -11.21
N PHE A 132 -7.61 -15.06 -10.03
CA PHE A 132 -6.31 -15.63 -9.72
C PHE A 132 -6.43 -17.11 -9.36
N PHE A 133 -7.49 -17.51 -8.66
CA PHE A 133 -7.81 -18.94 -8.50
C PHE A 133 -8.02 -19.63 -9.84
N ALA A 134 -8.73 -18.98 -10.77
CA ALA A 134 -8.99 -19.53 -12.10
C ALA A 134 -7.71 -19.67 -12.93
N ALA A 135 -6.79 -18.71 -12.83
CA ALA A 135 -5.50 -18.78 -13.51
C ALA A 135 -4.61 -19.91 -12.96
N GLU A 136 -4.55 -20.07 -11.64
CA GLU A 136 -3.67 -21.05 -10.98
C GLU A 136 -4.23 -22.47 -11.01
N LEU A 137 -5.54 -22.65 -10.78
CA LEU A 137 -6.17 -23.97 -10.71
C LEU A 137 -6.81 -24.39 -12.04
N GLY A 138 -7.04 -23.45 -12.95
CA GLY A 138 -7.90 -23.65 -14.11
C GLY A 138 -9.37 -23.42 -13.75
N PRO A 139 -10.15 -22.76 -14.63
CA PRO A 139 -11.50 -22.29 -14.32
C PRO A 139 -12.50 -23.42 -14.02
N GLN A 140 -12.25 -24.63 -14.50
CA GLN A 140 -13.12 -25.79 -14.29
C GLN A 140 -13.14 -26.29 -12.84
N ARG A 141 -12.08 -26.01 -12.07
CA ARG A 141 -12.00 -26.36 -10.65
C ARG A 141 -12.57 -25.27 -9.74
N VAL A 142 -12.79 -24.07 -10.26
CA VAL A 142 -13.21 -22.91 -9.49
C VAL A 142 -14.71 -22.66 -9.68
N SER A 143 -15.37 -22.28 -8.60
CA SER A 143 -16.74 -21.77 -8.63
C SER A 143 -16.82 -20.48 -7.82
N SER A 144 -17.69 -19.56 -8.22
CA SER A 144 -17.97 -18.33 -7.50
C SER A 144 -19.45 -18.26 -7.14
N SER A 145 -19.76 -17.83 -5.93
CA SER A 145 -21.13 -17.63 -5.45
C SER A 145 -21.26 -16.28 -4.79
N ASP A 146 -22.33 -15.58 -5.11
CA ASP A 146 -22.60 -14.24 -4.58
C ASP A 146 -24.11 -13.97 -4.50
N LEU A 147 -24.53 -13.01 -3.66
CA LEU A 147 -25.91 -12.52 -3.61
C LEU A 147 -26.27 -11.79 -4.90
N LEU A 148 -25.30 -11.12 -5.53
CA LEU A 148 -25.51 -10.30 -6.71
C LEU A 148 -25.55 -11.18 -7.98
N PRO A 149 -26.69 -11.28 -8.69
CA PRO A 149 -26.76 -12.08 -9.90
C PRO A 149 -25.82 -11.58 -11.01
N GLY A 150 -25.55 -10.28 -11.05
CA GLY A 150 -24.60 -9.65 -11.97
C GLY A 150 -23.16 -10.14 -11.77
N ALA A 151 -22.73 -10.26 -10.50
CA ALA A 151 -21.43 -10.80 -10.13
C ALA A 151 -21.28 -12.26 -10.58
N VAL A 152 -22.29 -13.09 -10.31
CA VAL A 152 -22.31 -14.50 -10.74
C VAL A 152 -22.29 -14.63 -12.26
N ALA A 153 -23.05 -13.79 -12.97
CA ALA A 153 -23.04 -13.77 -14.44
C ALA A 153 -21.67 -13.37 -15.00
N PHE A 154 -21.00 -12.39 -14.37
CA PHE A 154 -19.65 -11.98 -14.74
C PHE A 154 -18.64 -13.11 -14.52
N ALA A 155 -18.64 -13.76 -13.35
CA ALA A 155 -17.76 -14.89 -13.07
C ALA A 155 -17.89 -16.00 -14.12
N ARG A 156 -19.11 -16.34 -14.53
CA ARG A 156 -19.36 -17.37 -15.54
C ARG A 156 -18.94 -16.96 -16.95
N SER A 157 -19.29 -15.74 -17.36
CA SER A 157 -19.13 -15.29 -18.76
C SER A 157 -17.74 -14.72 -19.06
N VAL A 158 -17.11 -14.10 -18.07
CA VAL A 158 -15.82 -13.39 -18.21
C VAL A 158 -14.68 -14.23 -17.66
N LEU A 159 -14.81 -14.78 -16.45
CA LEU A 159 -13.76 -15.60 -15.83
C LEU A 159 -13.84 -17.08 -16.23
N GLY A 160 -14.96 -17.51 -16.81
CA GLY A 160 -15.18 -18.89 -17.28
C GLY A 160 -15.37 -19.92 -16.16
N VAL A 161 -15.52 -19.49 -14.91
CA VAL A 161 -15.67 -20.37 -13.74
C VAL A 161 -17.12 -20.85 -13.57
N GLY A 162 -17.32 -21.89 -12.75
CA GLY A 162 -18.66 -22.24 -12.29
C GLY A 162 -19.29 -21.10 -11.49
N GLY A 163 -20.63 -20.99 -11.47
CA GLY A 163 -21.25 -20.00 -10.59
C GLY A 163 -22.73 -20.21 -10.33
N PHE A 164 -23.15 -19.86 -9.11
CA PHE A 164 -24.53 -19.94 -8.63
C PHE A 164 -24.84 -18.76 -7.70
N VAL A 165 -26.11 -18.33 -7.69
CA VAL A 165 -26.56 -17.21 -6.83
C VAL A 165 -26.76 -17.73 -5.41
N SER A 166 -26.27 -16.96 -4.45
CA SER A 166 -26.43 -17.21 -3.02
C SER A 166 -27.81 -16.77 -2.52
N SER A 167 -28.04 -16.89 -1.23
CA SER A 167 -29.24 -16.39 -0.53
C SER A 167 -28.81 -15.61 0.71
N VAL A 168 -29.69 -14.77 1.25
CA VAL A 168 -29.43 -14.12 2.55
C VAL A 168 -29.55 -15.13 3.68
N ASP A 169 -30.54 -16.03 3.58
CA ASP A 169 -30.70 -17.14 4.52
C ASP A 169 -29.90 -18.38 4.10
N PRO A 170 -28.96 -18.88 4.94
CA PRO A 170 -28.23 -20.12 4.66
C PRO A 170 -29.13 -21.34 4.39
N ALA A 171 -30.34 -21.37 4.97
CA ALA A 171 -31.30 -22.45 4.81
C ALA A 171 -31.91 -22.51 3.39
N ASP A 172 -31.88 -21.40 2.65
CA ASP A 172 -32.42 -21.31 1.29
C ASP A 172 -31.35 -21.66 0.24
N LEU A 173 -30.07 -21.57 0.58
CA LEU A 173 -29.00 -21.88 -0.35
C LEU A 173 -29.07 -23.35 -0.77
N ARG A 174 -28.99 -23.62 -2.07
CA ARG A 174 -28.87 -24.98 -2.62
C ARG A 174 -27.56 -25.06 -3.42
N PRO A 175 -26.45 -25.46 -2.78
CA PRO A 175 -25.17 -25.54 -3.46
C PRO A 175 -25.24 -26.67 -4.51
N PRO A 176 -24.66 -26.49 -5.69
CA PRO A 176 -24.72 -27.50 -6.76
C PRO A 176 -23.90 -28.75 -6.43
N ARG A 177 -22.94 -28.64 -5.51
CA ARG A 177 -22.05 -29.69 -5.04
C ARG A 177 -21.40 -29.29 -3.71
N ARG A 178 -20.64 -30.21 -3.13
CA ARG A 178 -19.66 -29.93 -2.08
C ARG A 178 -18.32 -29.54 -2.68
N TYR A 179 -17.44 -28.97 -1.87
CA TYR A 179 -16.15 -28.45 -2.30
C TYR A 179 -15.02 -28.91 -1.37
N ASP A 180 -13.84 -29.11 -1.94
CA ASP A 180 -12.63 -29.40 -1.16
C ASP A 180 -12.19 -28.15 -0.40
N LEU A 181 -12.20 -26.99 -1.04
CA LEU A 181 -11.87 -25.70 -0.42
C LEU A 181 -13.02 -24.71 -0.61
N ILE A 182 -13.43 -24.07 0.48
CA ILE A 182 -14.30 -22.90 0.43
C ILE A 182 -13.52 -21.72 0.98
N TYR A 183 -13.41 -20.66 0.20
CA TYR A 183 -12.92 -19.36 0.64
C TYR A 183 -14.10 -18.41 0.83
N ALA A 184 -14.19 -17.75 1.99
CA ALA A 184 -15.18 -16.72 2.28
C ALA A 184 -14.48 -15.48 2.87
N GLY A 185 -13.86 -14.71 1.98
CA GLY A 185 -13.18 -13.46 2.33
C GLY A 185 -14.17 -12.33 2.58
N SER A 186 -13.99 -11.60 3.68
CA SER A 186 -14.80 -10.44 4.04
C SER A 186 -16.31 -10.69 4.07
N LEU A 187 -16.75 -11.92 4.35
CA LEU A 187 -18.17 -12.21 4.59
C LEU A 187 -18.49 -12.10 6.07
N PHE A 188 -17.78 -12.86 6.92
CA PHE A 188 -18.04 -12.93 8.36
C PHE A 188 -17.68 -11.63 9.11
N THR A 189 -16.95 -10.74 8.45
CA THR A 189 -16.72 -9.34 8.85
C THR A 189 -17.97 -8.48 8.75
N HIS A 190 -19.05 -8.94 8.10
CA HIS A 190 -20.24 -8.14 7.81
C HIS A 190 -21.54 -8.76 8.33
N LEU A 191 -21.50 -9.99 8.84
CA LEU A 191 -22.70 -10.72 9.25
C LEU A 191 -23.11 -10.43 10.70
N PRO A 192 -24.40 -10.12 10.98
CA PRO A 192 -24.88 -10.05 12.34
C PRO A 192 -24.76 -11.42 13.04
N SER A 193 -24.66 -11.40 14.38
CA SER A 193 -24.35 -12.57 15.21
C SER A 193 -25.14 -13.84 14.87
N GLY A 194 -26.45 -13.74 14.65
CA GLY A 194 -27.30 -14.90 14.32
C GLY A 194 -27.10 -15.43 12.90
N ARG A 195 -26.73 -14.57 11.94
CA ARG A 195 -26.37 -14.99 10.57
C ARG A 195 -25.00 -15.62 10.52
N PHE A 196 -24.06 -15.11 11.30
CA PHE A 196 -22.71 -15.65 11.43
C PHE A 196 -22.73 -17.15 11.71
N ASP A 197 -23.44 -17.58 12.77
CA ASP A 197 -23.45 -18.99 13.19
C ASP A 197 -24.06 -19.90 12.12
N ARG A 198 -25.20 -19.50 11.55
CA ARG A 198 -25.88 -20.28 10.51
C ARG A 198 -25.06 -20.38 9.23
N TRP A 199 -24.35 -19.33 8.84
CA TRP A 199 -23.43 -19.38 7.69
C TRP A 199 -22.23 -20.26 7.97
N LEU A 200 -21.65 -20.20 9.17
CA LEU A 200 -20.55 -21.07 9.56
C LEU A 200 -20.96 -22.56 9.45
N GLU A 201 -22.10 -22.94 10.02
CA GLU A 201 -22.64 -24.30 9.90
C GLU A 201 -22.89 -24.68 8.44
N ARG A 202 -23.49 -23.78 7.65
CA ARG A 202 -23.83 -24.05 6.25
C ARG A 202 -22.60 -24.27 5.38
N LEU A 203 -21.58 -23.42 5.52
CA LEU A 203 -20.34 -23.54 4.76
C LEU A 203 -19.54 -24.77 5.17
N LEU A 204 -19.48 -25.11 6.46
CA LEU A 204 -18.86 -26.37 6.90
C LEU A 204 -19.60 -27.59 6.34
N ALA A 205 -20.94 -27.55 6.25
CA ALA A 205 -21.73 -28.63 5.66
C ALA A 205 -21.57 -28.75 4.13
N MET A 206 -21.07 -27.70 3.47
CA MET A 206 -20.74 -27.67 2.04
C MET A 206 -19.35 -28.24 1.73
N LEU A 207 -18.55 -28.55 2.74
CA LEU A 207 -17.25 -29.18 2.54
C LEU A 207 -17.37 -30.66 2.18
N GLU A 208 -16.43 -31.13 1.37
CA GLU A 208 -16.10 -32.55 1.27
C GLU A 208 -15.49 -33.05 2.61
N PRO A 209 -15.44 -34.38 2.87
CA PRO A 209 -15.04 -34.94 4.16
C PRO A 209 -13.67 -34.50 4.71
N ASP A 210 -12.72 -34.15 3.84
CA ASP A 210 -11.40 -33.60 4.23
C ASP A 210 -11.20 -32.17 3.73
N GLY A 211 -12.30 -31.50 3.43
CA GLY A 211 -12.33 -30.14 2.95
C GLY A 211 -11.98 -29.12 4.02
N LEU A 212 -11.65 -27.93 3.56
CA LEU A 212 -11.22 -26.80 4.37
C LEU A 212 -12.08 -25.58 4.06
N LEU A 213 -12.56 -24.92 5.11
CA LEU A 213 -13.13 -23.58 5.04
C LEU A 213 -12.05 -22.58 5.47
N VAL A 214 -11.82 -21.58 4.64
CA VAL A 214 -10.92 -20.46 4.89
C VAL A 214 -11.75 -19.18 4.85
N PHE A 215 -11.80 -18.44 5.95
CA PHE A 215 -12.60 -17.22 6.01
C PHE A 215 -11.91 -16.17 6.88
N SER A 216 -12.36 -14.92 6.78
CA SER A 216 -11.80 -13.83 7.56
C SER A 216 -12.80 -13.14 8.49
N VAL A 217 -12.30 -12.54 9.56
CA VAL A 217 -13.07 -11.76 10.54
C VAL A 217 -12.32 -10.48 10.92
N HIS A 218 -13.02 -9.48 11.45
CA HIS A 218 -12.37 -8.36 12.13
C HIS A 218 -12.12 -8.78 13.58
N GLY A 219 -10.84 -8.84 13.96
CA GLY A 219 -10.45 -9.04 15.36
C GLY A 219 -10.80 -7.81 16.20
N GLU A 220 -10.80 -7.98 17.52
CA GLU A 220 -11.10 -6.89 18.47
C GLU A 220 -10.17 -5.68 18.33
N GLU A 221 -8.93 -5.89 17.87
CA GLU A 221 -7.96 -4.82 17.63
C GLU A 221 -8.35 -3.87 16.49
N LEU A 222 -9.27 -4.29 15.62
CA LEU A 222 -9.81 -3.46 14.53
C LEU A 222 -11.09 -2.73 14.93
N LEU A 223 -11.60 -2.92 16.15
CA LEU A 223 -12.78 -2.22 16.62
C LEU A 223 -12.43 -0.71 16.74
N PRO A 224 -13.24 0.20 16.15
CA PRO A 224 -13.01 1.62 16.28
C PRO A 224 -12.95 2.06 17.76
N PRO A 225 -12.03 2.95 18.14
CA PRO A 225 -11.79 3.33 19.53
C PRO A 225 -13.01 3.98 20.23
N GLU A 226 -13.99 4.47 19.46
CA GLU A 226 -15.27 4.97 19.95
C GLU A 226 -16.25 3.88 20.43
N HIS A 227 -15.96 2.61 20.16
CA HIS A 227 -16.77 1.48 20.57
C HIS A 227 -16.07 0.62 21.63
N GLU A 228 -16.85 0.06 22.54
CA GLU A 228 -16.38 -0.92 23.52
C GLU A 228 -16.85 -2.32 23.12
N MET A 229 -15.94 -3.29 23.16
CA MET A 229 -16.27 -4.69 22.89
C MET A 229 -17.24 -5.22 23.96
N PRO A 230 -18.43 -5.73 23.58
CA PRO A 230 -19.36 -6.33 24.52
C PRO A 230 -18.75 -7.54 25.25
N SER A 231 -19.23 -7.85 26.45
CA SER A 231 -18.71 -8.96 27.27
C SER A 231 -18.88 -10.35 26.62
N GLU A 232 -19.86 -10.49 25.72
CA GLU A 232 -20.03 -11.69 24.89
C GLU A 232 -18.91 -11.87 23.84
N GLY A 233 -18.19 -10.79 23.53
CA GLY A 233 -17.05 -10.76 22.64
C GLY A 233 -17.41 -10.67 21.16
N PHE A 234 -18.58 -10.08 20.85
CA PHE A 234 -19.05 -9.84 19.49
C PHE A 234 -19.71 -8.45 19.42
N PHE A 235 -19.35 -7.65 18.42
CA PHE A 235 -19.94 -6.35 18.15
C PHE A 235 -20.41 -6.30 16.69
N PHE A 236 -21.60 -5.74 16.46
CA PHE A 236 -22.16 -5.54 15.12
C PHE A 236 -22.73 -4.13 15.00
N GLU A 237 -22.41 -3.47 13.90
CA GLU A 237 -22.98 -2.21 13.49
C GLU A 237 -23.61 -2.35 12.09
N PRO A 238 -24.86 -1.91 11.86
CA PRO A 238 -25.48 -1.94 10.55
C PRO A 238 -24.92 -0.81 9.66
N SER A 239 -23.64 -0.91 9.31
CA SER A 239 -22.88 0.03 8.48
C SER A 239 -21.92 -0.77 7.61
N SER A 240 -21.93 -0.53 6.30
CA SER A 240 -21.03 -1.17 5.33
C SER A 240 -20.74 -0.22 4.16
N GLU A 241 -19.62 -0.48 3.49
CA GLU A 241 -19.19 0.10 2.23
C GLU A 241 -20.12 -0.22 1.03
N SER A 242 -20.90 -1.30 1.11
CA SER A 242 -21.79 -1.76 0.03
C SER A 242 -23.05 -0.87 -0.06
N HIS A 243 -23.40 -0.47 -1.30
CA HIS A 243 -24.62 0.30 -1.57
C HIS A 243 -25.81 -0.59 -1.97
N GLU A 244 -25.55 -1.86 -2.35
CA GLU A 244 -26.57 -2.78 -2.85
C GLU A 244 -27.19 -3.68 -1.76
N LEU A 245 -26.43 -4.02 -0.71
CA LEU A 245 -26.87 -4.93 0.35
C LEU A 245 -27.52 -4.20 1.53
N ASP A 246 -28.54 -4.83 2.12
CA ASP A 246 -29.20 -4.31 3.33
C ASP A 246 -28.22 -4.34 4.52
N HIS A 247 -27.93 -3.17 5.09
CA HIS A 247 -26.97 -3.04 6.19
C HIS A 247 -27.39 -3.76 7.48
N ALA A 248 -28.68 -4.09 7.64
CA ALA A 248 -29.14 -4.94 8.74
C ALA A 248 -28.72 -6.40 8.58
N GLU A 249 -28.51 -6.85 7.35
CA GLU A 249 -28.10 -8.22 7.00
C GLU A 249 -26.61 -8.29 6.58
N TYR A 250 -26.01 -7.15 6.22
CA TYR A 250 -24.63 -6.98 5.77
C TYR A 250 -24.05 -5.63 6.27
N GLY A 251 -23.65 -5.60 7.54
CA GLY A 251 -23.08 -4.44 8.23
C GLY A 251 -21.58 -4.60 8.47
N SER A 252 -21.09 -4.26 9.66
CA SER A 252 -19.71 -4.47 10.09
C SER A 252 -19.70 -5.19 11.44
N SER A 253 -18.85 -6.21 11.55
CA SER A 253 -18.80 -7.13 12.68
C SER A 253 -17.37 -7.30 13.17
N TRP A 254 -17.21 -7.34 14.49
CA TRP A 254 -15.95 -7.58 15.18
C TRP A 254 -16.13 -8.66 16.22
N ILE A 255 -15.14 -9.53 16.36
CA ILE A 255 -15.21 -10.69 17.25
C ILE A 255 -13.88 -10.91 17.98
N THR A 256 -13.96 -11.24 19.27
CA THR A 256 -12.78 -11.61 20.06
C THR A 256 -12.34 -13.04 19.75
N GLY A 257 -11.04 -13.31 19.84
CA GLY A 257 -10.50 -14.66 19.67
C GLY A 257 -11.20 -15.73 20.53
N PRO A 258 -11.46 -15.48 21.84
CA PRO A 258 -12.24 -16.40 22.68
C PRO A 258 -13.68 -16.62 22.20
N ALA A 259 -14.39 -15.58 21.74
CA ALA A 259 -15.77 -15.73 21.25
C ALA A 259 -15.83 -16.53 19.95
N LEU A 260 -14.90 -16.26 19.02
CA LEU A 260 -14.78 -17.00 17.77
C LEU A 260 -14.49 -18.49 18.02
N ARG A 261 -13.56 -18.79 18.94
CA ARG A 261 -13.22 -20.17 19.32
C ARG A 261 -14.44 -20.91 19.86
N ARG A 262 -15.24 -20.28 20.74
CA ARG A 262 -16.47 -20.88 21.27
C ARG A 262 -17.47 -21.22 20.16
N ARG A 263 -17.66 -20.35 19.17
CA ARG A 263 -18.55 -20.61 18.02
C ARG A 263 -18.06 -21.80 17.19
N LEU A 264 -16.77 -21.81 16.84
CA LEU A 264 -16.15 -22.90 16.07
C LEU A 264 -16.21 -24.24 16.81
N GLU A 265 -15.94 -24.25 18.12
CA GLU A 265 -16.06 -25.46 18.94
C GLU A 265 -17.51 -25.91 19.10
N GLY A 266 -18.46 -24.97 19.20
CA GLY A 266 -19.89 -25.24 19.29
C GLY A 266 -20.45 -25.99 18.08
N VAL A 267 -19.92 -25.72 16.88
CA VAL A 267 -20.24 -26.46 15.64
C VAL A 267 -19.34 -27.68 15.41
N GLY A 268 -18.46 -28.00 16.37
CA GLY A 268 -17.53 -29.11 16.28
C GLY A 268 -16.48 -28.92 15.17
N ALA A 269 -16.01 -27.70 14.90
CA ALA A 269 -14.96 -27.46 13.94
C ALA A 269 -13.56 -27.66 14.56
N VAL A 270 -12.69 -28.37 13.84
CA VAL A 270 -11.24 -28.31 14.06
C VAL A 270 -10.74 -27.05 13.35
N HIS A 271 -10.08 -26.15 14.08
CA HIS A 271 -9.77 -24.83 13.55
C HIS A 271 -8.38 -24.33 13.95
N ARG A 272 -7.91 -23.30 13.22
CA ARG A 272 -6.73 -22.49 13.54
C ARG A 272 -7.02 -21.03 13.20
N LEU A 273 -6.70 -20.15 14.14
CA LEU A 273 -6.78 -18.70 13.98
C LEU A 273 -5.39 -18.15 13.68
N LEU A 274 -5.31 -17.28 12.69
CA LEU A 274 -4.10 -16.58 12.27
C LEU A 274 -4.38 -15.07 12.38
N PRO A 275 -3.99 -14.44 13.50
CA PRO A 275 -4.20 -13.01 13.69
C PRO A 275 -3.58 -12.20 12.56
N ARG A 276 -4.33 -11.26 11.97
CA ARG A 276 -3.92 -10.48 10.77
C ARG A 276 -3.43 -11.33 9.59
N GLY A 277 -3.84 -12.60 9.52
CA GLY A 277 -3.37 -13.55 8.53
C GLY A 277 -3.82 -13.28 7.10
N LEU A 278 -4.78 -12.37 6.89
CA LEU A 278 -5.21 -11.95 5.57
C LEU A 278 -4.78 -10.50 5.30
N CYS A 279 -3.83 -10.34 4.36
CA CYS A 279 -3.28 -9.04 3.95
C CYS A 279 -2.70 -8.19 5.11
N GLY A 280 -2.35 -8.79 6.25
CA GLY A 280 -1.86 -8.04 7.42
C GLY A 280 -2.94 -7.22 8.14
N TYR A 281 -4.22 -7.41 7.79
CA TYR A 281 -5.33 -6.62 8.30
C TYR A 281 -6.36 -7.50 9.03
N GLN A 282 -7.06 -8.37 8.30
CA GLN A 282 -8.08 -9.23 8.90
C GLN A 282 -7.47 -10.52 9.45
N ASP A 283 -8.11 -11.06 10.49
CA ASP A 283 -7.76 -12.38 11.00
C ASP A 283 -8.19 -13.45 9.99
N LEU A 284 -7.32 -14.41 9.72
CA LEU A 284 -7.61 -15.55 8.84
C LEU A 284 -7.93 -16.78 9.69
N VAL A 285 -9.05 -17.42 9.38
CA VAL A 285 -9.55 -18.59 10.10
C VAL A 285 -9.57 -19.78 9.17
N LEU A 286 -8.91 -20.86 9.59
CA LEU A 286 -8.93 -22.15 8.94
C LEU A 286 -9.85 -23.08 9.74
N ALA A 287 -10.83 -23.71 9.11
CA ALA A 287 -11.79 -24.58 9.80
C ALA A 287 -12.13 -25.81 8.94
N THR A 288 -12.24 -26.96 9.58
CA THR A 288 -12.73 -28.21 8.96
C THR A 288 -13.69 -28.90 9.92
N ALA A 289 -14.66 -29.65 9.40
CA ALA A 289 -15.63 -30.36 10.22
C ALA A 289 -14.95 -31.49 11.01
N SER A 290 -15.22 -31.61 12.32
CA SER A 290 -14.59 -32.66 13.15
C SER A 290 -14.97 -34.07 12.69
N ALA A 291 -16.25 -34.35 12.45
CA ALA A 291 -16.74 -35.51 11.67
C ALA A 291 -18.28 -35.60 11.78
N ALA A 292 -18.95 -35.79 10.64
CA ALA A 292 -20.23 -36.48 10.60
C ALA A 292 -20.33 -37.52 9.45
N VAL A 293 -19.31 -37.73 8.59
CA VAL A 293 -19.48 -38.59 7.40
C VAL A 293 -18.23 -39.37 6.91
N THR A 294 -17.30 -39.81 7.76
CA THR A 294 -16.42 -40.95 7.37
C THR A 294 -16.30 -41.98 8.47
N ALA A 295 -16.28 -43.25 8.07
CA ALA A 295 -16.27 -44.43 8.94
C ALA A 295 -14.99 -44.58 9.80
N ASP A 296 -13.95 -43.77 9.56
CA ASP A 296 -12.63 -43.92 10.19
C ASP A 296 -12.24 -42.83 11.21
N GLY A 297 -13.09 -41.83 11.48
CA GLY A 297 -13.08 -41.07 12.75
C GLY A 297 -11.78 -40.42 13.27
N ASP A 298 -10.72 -40.19 12.48
CA ASP A 298 -9.43 -39.66 12.98
C ASP A 298 -9.42 -38.12 13.17
N VAL A 299 -10.23 -37.65 14.13
CA VAL A 299 -10.27 -36.23 14.56
C VAL A 299 -8.89 -35.76 15.03
N ASP A 300 -8.14 -36.64 15.71
CA ASP A 300 -6.83 -36.31 16.24
C ASP A 300 -5.79 -36.10 15.13
N GLY A 301 -5.87 -36.87 14.04
CA GLY A 301 -5.10 -36.65 12.81
C GLY A 301 -5.36 -35.29 12.19
N ARG A 302 -6.62 -34.88 12.07
CA ARG A 302 -6.98 -33.54 11.55
C ARG A 302 -6.47 -32.43 12.46
N ARG A 303 -6.60 -32.57 13.78
CA ARG A 303 -6.05 -31.60 14.75
C ARG A 303 -4.53 -31.51 14.65
N ARG A 304 -3.83 -32.65 14.52
CA ARG A 304 -2.38 -32.70 14.29
C ARG A 304 -2.02 -31.99 12.98
N ARG A 305 -2.67 -32.28 11.86
CA ARG A 305 -2.45 -31.60 10.56
C ARG A 305 -2.65 -30.10 10.67
N MET A 306 -3.77 -29.66 11.24
CA MET A 306 -4.09 -28.23 11.43
C MET A 306 -3.03 -27.50 12.26
N ARG A 307 -2.56 -28.12 13.35
CA ARG A 307 -1.47 -27.58 14.20
C ARG A 307 -0.12 -27.59 13.49
N ALA A 308 0.13 -28.59 12.65
CA ALA A 308 1.38 -28.77 11.92
C ALA A 308 1.50 -27.91 10.66
N LEU A 309 0.44 -27.18 10.25
CA LEU A 309 0.52 -26.28 9.09
C LEU A 309 1.69 -25.28 9.29
N PRO A 310 2.67 -25.27 8.37
CA PRO A 310 3.89 -24.47 8.51
C PRO A 310 3.62 -23.05 8.02
N ILE A 311 3.02 -22.21 8.85
CA ILE A 311 2.61 -20.84 8.49
C ILE A 311 3.68 -19.86 8.99
N ASP A 312 4.35 -19.21 8.06
CA ASP A 312 5.08 -17.95 8.22
C ASP A 312 4.08 -16.81 7.99
N PRO A 313 4.05 -15.70 8.74
CA PRO A 313 3.19 -14.55 8.46
C PRO A 313 3.74 -13.62 7.37
N GLY A 314 4.93 -13.91 6.84
CA GLY A 314 5.53 -13.17 5.74
C GLY A 314 6.33 -11.95 6.15
N ALA A 315 7.39 -11.65 5.39
CA ALA A 315 8.18 -10.45 5.64
C ALA A 315 7.29 -9.21 5.49
N ARG A 316 7.37 -8.28 6.44
CA ARG A 316 6.63 -7.01 6.39
C ARG A 316 7.60 -5.89 6.05
N CYS A 317 7.16 -4.95 5.22
CA CYS A 317 7.94 -3.76 4.93
C CYS A 317 7.03 -2.55 4.73
N GLN A 318 7.52 -1.40 5.13
CA GLN A 318 6.86 -0.12 5.00
C GLN A 318 7.85 0.86 4.38
N ILE A 319 7.39 1.64 3.40
CA ILE A 319 8.12 2.81 2.91
C ILE A 319 7.58 4.02 3.66
N GLU A 320 8.45 4.73 4.37
CA GLU A 320 8.08 5.93 5.15
C GLU A 320 8.43 7.22 4.41
N SER A 321 9.47 7.18 3.57
CA SER A 321 9.91 8.32 2.77
C SER A 321 10.33 7.87 1.38
N CYS A 322 9.94 8.65 0.38
CA CYS A 322 10.37 8.47 -1.00
C CYS A 322 10.53 9.86 -1.62
N THR A 323 11.77 10.28 -1.84
CA THR A 323 12.08 11.63 -2.33
C THR A 323 12.92 11.56 -3.58
N LEU A 324 12.55 12.38 -4.55
CA LEU A 324 13.27 12.54 -5.79
C LEU A 324 14.06 13.85 -5.82
N SER A 325 15.32 13.76 -6.21
CA SER A 325 16.20 14.91 -6.42
C SER A 325 16.91 14.86 -7.78
N VAL A 326 17.39 16.02 -8.22
CA VAL A 326 18.24 16.12 -9.41
C VAL A 326 19.69 16.22 -8.96
N GLY A 327 20.46 15.17 -9.19
CA GLY A 327 21.90 15.15 -8.99
C GLY A 327 22.67 15.70 -10.20
N ARG A 328 23.83 16.31 -9.93
CA ARG A 328 24.88 16.57 -10.92
C ARG A 328 26.01 15.56 -10.72
N ARG A 329 26.28 14.71 -11.70
CA ARG A 329 27.45 13.81 -11.67
C ARG A 329 28.67 14.62 -12.12
N ALA A 330 29.74 14.65 -11.32
CA ALA A 330 30.97 15.35 -11.68
C ALA A 330 31.47 14.86 -13.05
N GLY A 331 31.61 15.79 -14.02
CA GLY A 331 32.11 15.48 -15.37
C GLY A 331 31.08 15.09 -16.44
N ARG A 332 29.76 15.17 -16.18
CA ARG A 332 28.71 15.03 -17.22
C ARG A 332 27.73 16.20 -17.17
N GLU A 333 27.38 16.77 -18.33
CA GLU A 333 26.40 17.87 -18.45
C GLU A 333 24.95 17.43 -18.17
N ALA A 334 24.66 16.13 -18.21
CA ALA A 334 23.30 15.62 -18.04
C ALA A 334 22.90 15.50 -16.56
N ALA A 335 21.76 16.12 -16.21
CA ALA A 335 21.07 15.96 -14.94
C ALA A 335 20.73 14.47 -14.70
N THR A 336 21.12 13.92 -13.54
CA THR A 336 20.76 12.56 -13.13
C THR A 336 19.63 12.63 -12.12
N LEU A 337 18.55 11.90 -12.33
CA LEU A 337 17.49 11.78 -11.34
C LEU A 337 17.90 10.77 -10.27
N VAL A 338 17.76 11.14 -9.00
CA VAL A 338 18.15 10.33 -7.85
C VAL A 338 16.95 10.16 -6.94
N LEU A 339 16.63 8.91 -6.62
CA LEU A 339 15.55 8.53 -5.73
C LEU A 339 16.14 8.09 -4.39
N GLU A 340 15.67 8.69 -3.31
CA GLU A 340 16.04 8.38 -1.93
C GLU A 340 14.81 7.80 -1.23
N LEU A 341 14.90 6.55 -0.81
CA LEU A 341 13.87 5.84 -0.09
C LEU A 341 14.34 5.51 1.32
N SER A 342 13.41 5.48 2.26
CA SER A 342 13.65 4.93 3.58
C SER A 342 12.38 4.32 4.16
N GLY A 343 12.58 3.40 5.09
CA GLY A 343 11.49 2.75 5.78
C GLY A 343 11.98 1.70 6.76
N TRP A 344 11.14 0.70 7.01
CA TRP A 344 11.48 -0.45 7.81
C TRP A 344 11.04 -1.75 7.14
N ALA A 345 11.73 -2.85 7.45
CA ALA A 345 11.38 -4.20 7.05
C ALA A 345 11.70 -5.18 8.18
N ILE A 346 10.86 -6.18 8.35
CA ILE A 346 11.01 -7.22 9.38
C ILE A 346 10.72 -8.60 8.77
N PRO A 347 11.39 -9.65 9.28
CA PRO A 347 11.10 -11.01 8.87
C PRO A 347 9.65 -11.41 9.21
N GLY A 348 9.15 -12.43 8.53
CA GLY A 348 7.85 -12.99 8.85
C GLY A 348 7.89 -13.89 10.08
N ALA A 349 8.68 -14.96 10.04
CA ALA A 349 8.87 -15.82 11.21
C ALA A 349 10.03 -15.36 12.10
N ALA A 350 9.90 -15.60 13.42
CA ALA A 350 10.88 -15.19 14.43
C ALA A 350 12.28 -15.82 14.25
N ASP A 351 12.37 -16.97 13.58
CA ASP A 351 13.62 -17.66 13.25
C ASP A 351 14.19 -17.29 11.87
N THR A 352 13.57 -16.33 11.18
CA THR A 352 14.01 -15.83 9.87
C THR A 352 14.57 -14.42 10.01
N ARG A 353 15.31 -13.97 8.98
CA ARG A 353 15.90 -12.63 8.94
C ARG A 353 15.73 -12.02 7.56
N VAL A 354 15.60 -10.70 7.51
CA VAL A 354 15.77 -9.93 6.27
C VAL A 354 17.22 -10.05 5.84
N GLU A 355 17.45 -10.54 4.63
CA GLU A 355 18.77 -10.70 4.04
C GLU A 355 19.14 -9.50 3.17
N SER A 356 18.17 -8.96 2.44
CA SER A 356 18.39 -7.77 1.63
C SER A 356 17.08 -7.02 1.33
N ILE A 357 17.24 -5.76 0.94
CA ILE A 357 16.18 -4.91 0.41
C ILE A 357 16.66 -4.37 -0.93
N ALA A 358 15.94 -4.68 -2.00
CA ALA A 358 16.25 -4.21 -3.34
C ALA A 358 15.18 -3.24 -3.83
N VAL A 359 15.62 -2.21 -4.55
CA VAL A 359 14.74 -1.30 -5.28
C VAL A 359 14.87 -1.62 -6.76
N LEU A 360 13.76 -2.06 -7.34
CA LEU A 360 13.68 -2.53 -8.70
C LEU A 360 12.83 -1.58 -9.54
N LEU A 361 13.13 -1.55 -10.83
CA LEU A 361 12.37 -0.83 -11.84
C LEU A 361 11.89 -1.81 -12.91
N ALA A 362 10.59 -1.98 -13.07
CA ALA A 362 10.03 -2.77 -14.16
C ALA A 362 9.64 -1.85 -15.33
N ASP A 363 10.12 -2.16 -16.54
CA ASP A 363 9.82 -1.43 -17.80
C ASP A 363 8.87 -2.27 -18.69
N PRO A 364 7.71 -1.75 -19.15
CA PRO A 364 6.60 -2.57 -19.59
C PRO A 364 6.36 -2.55 -21.09
N PRO A 365 7.27 -3.17 -21.85
CA PRO A 365 6.76 -4.08 -22.88
C PRO A 365 7.18 -5.53 -22.64
N ASP A 366 8.35 -5.76 -22.05
CA ASP A 366 9.02 -7.07 -22.03
C ASP A 366 9.08 -7.71 -20.62
N GLY A 367 8.52 -7.05 -19.61
CA GLY A 367 8.59 -7.49 -18.20
C GLY A 367 10.00 -7.43 -17.61
N GLN A 368 10.93 -6.71 -18.26
CA GLN A 368 12.31 -6.60 -17.79
C GLN A 368 12.36 -5.82 -16.49
N VAL A 369 12.96 -6.44 -15.47
CA VAL A 369 13.17 -5.84 -14.15
C VAL A 369 14.65 -5.47 -14.03
N GLN A 370 14.91 -4.19 -13.81
CA GLN A 370 16.23 -3.68 -13.52
C GLN A 370 16.37 -3.43 -12.01
N SER A 371 17.36 -4.04 -11.35
CA SER A 371 17.75 -3.60 -10.00
C SER A 371 18.43 -2.23 -10.08
N LEU A 372 17.89 -1.26 -9.35
CA LEU A 372 18.45 0.09 -9.21
C LEU A 372 19.43 0.17 -8.04
N GLY A 373 19.29 -0.72 -7.06
CA GLY A 373 20.19 -0.86 -5.92
C GLY A 373 19.67 -1.88 -4.92
N THR A 374 20.59 -2.43 -4.13
CA THR A 374 20.32 -3.40 -3.07
C THR A 374 21.04 -2.96 -1.80
N LEU A 375 20.39 -3.16 -0.66
CA LEU A 375 20.90 -2.96 0.68
C LEU A 375 20.91 -4.32 1.39
N ASP A 376 22.07 -4.77 1.84
CA ASP A 376 22.21 -6.04 2.56
C ASP A 376 21.85 -5.88 4.04
N ALA A 377 21.50 -6.98 4.71
CA ALA A 377 21.13 -7.01 6.14
C ALA A 377 22.13 -6.27 7.06
N GLY A 378 23.43 -6.34 6.75
CA GLY A 378 24.48 -5.66 7.53
C GLY A 378 24.45 -4.14 7.45
N GLN A 379 23.72 -3.57 6.49
CA GLN A 379 23.56 -2.13 6.29
C GLN A 379 22.24 -1.61 6.88
N MET A 380 21.39 -2.49 7.42
CA MET A 380 20.15 -2.10 8.09
C MET A 380 20.44 -1.41 9.43
N GLN A 381 19.54 -0.53 9.84
CA GLN A 381 19.70 0.42 10.94
C GLN A 381 18.76 0.08 12.11
N PRO A 382 19.16 0.34 13.36
CA PRO A 382 18.28 0.19 14.50
C PRO A 382 17.15 1.23 14.44
N ARG A 383 15.97 0.85 14.93
CA ARG A 383 14.79 1.71 15.07
C ARG A 383 14.13 1.37 16.41
N GLU A 384 14.62 1.99 17.49
CA GLU A 384 14.18 1.70 18.85
C GLU A 384 12.67 1.96 19.02
N GLU A 385 12.15 2.95 18.31
CA GLU A 385 10.72 3.29 18.33
C GLU A 385 9.81 2.22 17.71
N LEU A 386 10.37 1.25 16.97
CA LEU A 386 9.62 0.14 16.36
C LEU A 386 9.68 -1.14 17.20
N VAL A 387 10.53 -1.21 18.22
CA VAL A 387 10.76 -2.43 19.01
C VAL A 387 9.49 -2.85 19.76
N GLU A 388 8.89 -1.93 20.52
CA GLU A 388 7.66 -2.21 21.27
C GLU A 388 6.43 -2.35 20.36
N PRO A 389 6.16 -1.45 19.39
CA PRO A 389 4.95 -1.55 18.56
C PRO A 389 4.92 -2.78 17.63
N LEU A 390 6.08 -3.30 17.22
CA LEU A 390 6.17 -4.45 16.32
C LEU A 390 6.64 -5.74 17.02
N ASP A 391 6.78 -5.70 18.35
CA ASP A 391 7.25 -6.82 19.19
C ASP A 391 8.57 -7.44 18.66
N LEU A 392 9.59 -6.60 18.50
CA LEU A 392 10.89 -7.00 17.95
C LEU A 392 11.92 -7.26 19.07
N ASP A 393 12.93 -8.06 18.76
CA ASP A 393 14.14 -8.14 19.60
C ASP A 393 14.83 -6.77 19.67
N ALA A 394 15.35 -6.39 20.83
CA ALA A 394 16.08 -5.13 21.01
C ALA A 394 17.33 -5.01 20.11
N ALA A 395 17.90 -6.14 19.67
CA ALA A 395 19.00 -6.19 18.71
C ALA A 395 18.55 -6.08 17.24
N ALA A 396 17.24 -6.07 16.96
CA ALA A 396 16.70 -5.99 15.61
C ALA A 396 17.11 -4.67 14.94
N ARG A 397 17.39 -4.77 13.64
CA ARG A 397 17.74 -3.63 12.78
C ARG A 397 16.74 -3.56 11.64
N PRO A 398 15.51 -3.09 11.89
CA PRO A 398 14.47 -3.12 10.86
C PRO A 398 14.60 -1.95 9.88
N GLY A 399 15.34 -0.89 10.22
CA GLY A 399 15.41 0.32 9.41
C GLY A 399 16.26 0.16 8.16
N TRP A 400 15.86 0.79 7.06
CA TRP A 400 16.64 0.82 5.83
C TRP A 400 16.53 2.17 5.13
N SER A 401 17.58 2.52 4.39
CA SER A 401 17.58 3.69 3.51
C SER A 401 18.44 3.40 2.28
N LEU A 402 17.88 3.65 1.10
CA LEU A 402 18.54 3.39 -0.17
C LEU A 402 18.48 4.64 -1.05
N ARG A 403 19.61 4.95 -1.68
CA ARG A 403 19.74 6.02 -2.66
C ARG A 403 20.10 5.43 -4.02
N VAL A 404 19.20 5.55 -4.99
CA VAL A 404 19.36 4.94 -6.32
C VAL A 404 19.26 5.98 -7.43
N ALA A 405 20.03 5.78 -8.49
CA ALA A 405 19.96 6.61 -9.68
C ALA A 405 18.89 6.04 -10.64
N LEU A 406 18.02 6.90 -11.14
CA LEU A 406 17.02 6.51 -12.13
C LEU A 406 17.63 6.60 -13.54
N PRO A 407 17.38 5.62 -14.42
CA PRO A 407 17.78 5.71 -15.82
C PRO A 407 17.03 6.86 -16.50
N VAL A 408 17.75 7.77 -17.17
CA VAL A 408 17.16 8.90 -17.92
C VAL A 408 17.57 8.78 -19.41
N PRO A 409 16.64 8.94 -20.38
CA PRO A 409 15.21 9.21 -20.19
C PRO A 409 14.48 7.97 -19.68
N LEU A 410 13.59 8.17 -18.71
CA LEU A 410 12.57 7.17 -18.41
C LEU A 410 11.70 7.06 -19.67
N ARG A 411 11.61 5.85 -20.23
CA ARG A 411 10.70 5.61 -21.36
C ARG A 411 9.30 5.92 -20.85
N ARG A 412 8.66 6.92 -21.48
CA ARG A 412 7.42 7.52 -20.98
C ARG A 412 6.39 6.42 -20.68
N THR A 413 5.76 6.53 -19.51
CA THR A 413 4.45 5.98 -19.09
C THR A 413 4.30 4.76 -18.16
N ALA A 414 5.30 3.95 -17.77
CA ALA A 414 4.98 2.88 -16.80
C ALA A 414 6.13 2.18 -16.03
N ALA A 415 7.16 2.94 -15.67
CA ALA A 415 8.17 2.39 -14.78
C ALA A 415 7.55 2.14 -13.38
N LEU A 416 7.40 0.86 -13.00
CA LEU A 416 6.99 0.47 -11.66
C LEU A 416 8.21 0.43 -10.77
N LEU A 417 8.20 1.25 -9.72
CA LEU A 417 9.15 1.11 -8.65
C LEU A 417 8.66 -0.01 -7.73
N VAL A 418 9.52 -0.98 -7.43
CA VAL A 418 9.25 -2.11 -6.57
C VAL A 418 10.28 -2.13 -5.46
N VAL A 419 9.84 -2.22 -4.20
CA VAL A 419 10.73 -2.57 -3.09
C VAL A 419 10.56 -4.05 -2.80
N GLU A 420 11.61 -4.82 -3.03
CA GLU A 420 11.69 -6.25 -2.74
C GLU A 420 12.43 -6.45 -1.42
N VAL A 421 11.82 -7.19 -0.49
CA VAL A 421 12.47 -7.67 0.72
C VAL A 421 12.76 -9.14 0.52
N ALA A 422 14.02 -9.56 0.63
CA ALA A 422 14.41 -10.96 0.62
C ALA A 422 14.63 -11.44 2.06
N THR A 423 14.05 -12.57 2.44
CA THR A 423 14.41 -13.28 3.67
C THR A 423 15.05 -14.63 3.37
N GLY A 424 15.83 -15.15 4.32
CA GLY A 424 16.50 -16.44 4.19
C GLY A 424 15.50 -17.60 3.94
N PRO A 425 15.99 -18.77 3.48
CA PRO A 425 15.14 -19.90 3.15
C PRO A 425 14.31 -20.34 4.36
N VAL A 426 13.02 -20.53 4.12
CA VAL A 426 12.07 -20.97 5.14
C VAL A 426 11.33 -22.19 4.59
N ASP A 427 11.38 -23.31 5.31
CA ASP A 427 10.48 -24.46 5.09
C ASP A 427 9.06 -24.15 5.64
N ARG A 428 8.59 -22.91 5.47
CA ARG A 428 7.30 -22.41 5.94
C ARG A 428 6.71 -21.43 4.94
N PHE A 429 5.39 -21.43 4.87
CA PHE A 429 4.58 -20.71 3.89
C PHE A 429 4.40 -19.25 4.29
N ASP A 430 4.70 -18.29 3.40
CA ASP A 430 4.43 -16.85 3.58
C ASP A 430 3.12 -16.39 2.91
N PRO A 431 2.15 -15.79 3.63
CA PRO A 431 0.83 -15.38 3.16
C PRO A 431 0.84 -14.02 2.45
N VAL A 432 1.99 -13.36 2.34
CA VAL A 432 2.20 -11.98 1.88
C VAL A 432 3.12 -11.92 0.65
N GLY A 433 3.93 -12.96 0.39
CA GLY A 433 4.85 -13.07 -0.75
C GLY A 433 4.25 -13.68 -2.04
N PRO A 434 4.86 -13.43 -3.22
CA PRO A 434 4.42 -13.98 -4.50
C PRO A 434 4.61 -15.51 -4.58
N PRO A 435 3.82 -16.21 -5.42
CA PRO A 435 3.62 -17.66 -5.34
C PRO A 435 4.77 -18.55 -5.85
N ARG A 436 5.98 -18.05 -6.10
CA ARG A 436 7.08 -18.86 -6.68
C ARG A 436 7.94 -19.50 -5.58
N ALA A 437 7.98 -20.83 -5.60
CA ALA A 437 8.45 -21.71 -4.54
C ALA A 437 9.98 -21.83 -4.38
N ASP A 438 10.80 -21.13 -5.18
CA ASP A 438 12.21 -21.53 -5.32
C ASP A 438 13.24 -20.44 -4.97
N GLU A 439 12.84 -19.19 -4.70
CA GLU A 439 13.79 -18.10 -4.45
C GLU A 439 13.23 -17.10 -3.44
N ALA A 440 13.90 -17.01 -2.27
CA ALA A 440 13.81 -15.95 -1.26
C ALA A 440 12.50 -15.16 -1.25
N LEU A 441 11.61 -15.46 -0.31
CA LEU A 441 10.41 -14.67 0.07
C LEU A 441 10.52 -13.20 -0.33
N ARG A 442 9.76 -12.79 -1.35
CA ARG A 442 9.84 -11.48 -2.01
C ARG A 442 8.64 -10.62 -1.62
N THR A 443 8.63 -9.96 -0.46
CA THR A 443 7.55 -9.01 -0.18
C THR A 443 7.73 -7.75 -1.03
N VAL A 444 6.69 -7.39 -1.76
CA VAL A 444 6.68 -6.25 -2.67
C VAL A 444 5.93 -5.09 -2.01
N VAL A 445 6.62 -3.99 -1.77
CA VAL A 445 5.99 -2.77 -1.25
C VAL A 445 5.94 -1.70 -2.34
N TRP A 446 4.68 -1.39 -2.71
CA TRP A 446 4.21 -0.36 -3.63
C TRP A 446 4.58 -0.53 -5.11
N ALA A 447 3.62 -0.20 -5.96
CA ALA A 447 3.63 -0.28 -7.42
C ALA A 447 2.89 0.95 -7.95
N GLY A 448 3.54 2.11 -7.94
CA GLY A 448 2.99 3.30 -8.56
C GLY A 448 3.88 3.82 -9.68
N ALA A 449 3.28 4.54 -10.62
CA ALA A 449 4.01 5.15 -11.72
C ALA A 449 5.01 6.17 -11.16
N LEU A 450 6.30 5.92 -11.40
CA LEU A 450 7.41 6.80 -11.05
C LEU A 450 7.17 8.26 -11.49
N GLU A 451 6.41 8.46 -12.57
CA GLU A 451 5.96 9.76 -13.10
C GLU A 451 5.16 10.60 -12.08
N ARG A 452 4.42 9.96 -11.17
CA ARG A 452 3.67 10.63 -10.09
C ARG A 452 4.57 11.09 -8.96
N LEU A 453 5.54 10.26 -8.55
CA LEU A 453 6.59 10.62 -7.61
C LEU A 453 7.44 11.78 -8.16
N LEU A 454 7.77 11.70 -9.45
CA LEU A 454 8.41 12.79 -10.21
C LEU A 454 7.61 14.08 -10.16
N HIS A 455 6.30 14.04 -10.44
CA HIS A 455 5.46 15.23 -10.45
C HIS A 455 5.19 15.80 -9.05
N HIS A 456 4.91 14.95 -8.06
CA HIS A 456 4.63 15.37 -6.69
C HIS A 456 5.87 16.00 -6.04
N THR A 457 7.02 15.31 -6.09
CA THR A 457 8.26 15.83 -5.52
C THR A 457 8.79 17.05 -6.28
N ALA A 458 8.63 17.12 -7.61
CA ALA A 458 8.96 18.34 -8.36
C ALA A 458 8.09 19.53 -7.93
N ARG A 459 6.79 19.31 -7.66
CA ARG A 459 5.87 20.34 -7.18
C ARG A 459 6.21 20.80 -5.77
N GLU A 460 6.49 19.88 -4.85
CA GLU A 460 6.93 20.24 -3.50
C GLU A 460 8.27 20.97 -3.49
N ASN A 461 9.24 20.50 -4.27
CA ASN A 461 10.54 21.16 -4.41
C ASN A 461 10.37 22.55 -5.01
N PHE A 462 9.52 22.72 -6.04
CA PHE A 462 9.19 24.04 -6.59
C PHE A 462 8.59 24.96 -5.53
N LEU A 463 7.63 24.47 -4.73
CA LEU A 463 7.02 25.25 -3.65
C LEU A 463 8.03 25.63 -2.54
N ARG A 464 8.88 24.69 -2.11
CA ARG A 464 9.95 24.93 -1.14
C ARG A 464 10.97 25.94 -1.63
N HIS A 465 11.42 25.83 -2.89
CA HIS A 465 12.36 26.78 -3.47
C HIS A 465 11.73 28.17 -3.63
N ARG A 466 10.45 28.24 -4.02
CA ARG A 466 9.70 29.50 -4.09
C ARG A 466 9.57 30.16 -2.71
N GLN A 467 9.25 29.39 -1.67
CA GLN A 467 9.17 29.89 -0.29
C GLN A 467 10.52 30.43 0.18
N ARG A 468 11.61 29.72 -0.11
CA ARG A 468 12.97 30.14 0.25
C ARG A 468 13.42 31.40 -0.50
N VAL A 469 12.96 31.59 -1.73
CA VAL A 469 13.16 32.85 -2.47
C VAL A 469 12.43 34.01 -1.79
N TYR A 470 11.20 33.80 -1.30
CA TYR A 470 10.47 34.83 -0.57
C TYR A 470 11.11 35.16 0.79
N GLU A 471 11.51 34.15 1.55
CA GLU A 471 12.22 34.35 2.83
C GLU A 471 13.54 35.10 2.65
N LEU A 472 14.33 34.73 1.63
CA LEU A 472 15.57 35.44 1.31
C LEU A 472 15.29 36.89 0.86
N ALA A 473 14.21 37.13 0.12
CA ALA A 473 13.82 38.48 -0.28
C ALA A 473 13.42 39.34 0.93
N GLU A 474 12.67 38.78 1.89
CA GLU A 474 12.32 39.46 3.14
C GLU A 474 13.54 39.73 4.02
N ILE A 475 14.47 38.79 4.13
CA ILE A 475 15.73 38.99 4.86
C ILE A 475 16.58 40.08 4.20
N ILE A 476 16.68 40.10 2.88
CA ILE A 476 17.39 41.16 2.13
C ILE A 476 16.73 42.52 2.38
N GLU A 477 15.40 42.59 2.40
CA GLU A 477 14.66 43.83 2.62
C GLU A 477 14.79 44.31 4.08
N ALA A 478 14.70 43.40 5.06
CA ALA A 478 14.97 43.69 6.46
C ALA A 478 16.43 44.15 6.68
N MET A 479 17.40 43.54 5.99
CA MET A 479 18.80 43.98 6.01
C MET A 479 18.95 45.41 5.46
N LYS A 480 18.29 45.75 4.35
CA LYS A 480 18.30 47.12 3.78
C LYS A 480 17.69 48.17 4.71
N GLN A 481 16.69 47.78 5.50
CA GLN A 481 16.01 48.68 6.45
C GLN A 481 16.72 48.77 7.82
N SER A 482 17.67 47.86 8.10
CA SER A 482 18.43 47.87 9.34
C SER A 482 19.21 49.18 9.55
N PHE A 483 19.36 49.59 10.82
CA PHE A 483 20.13 50.79 11.20
C PHE A 483 21.59 50.70 10.72
N PHE A 484 22.19 49.50 10.78
CA PHE A 484 23.56 49.24 10.33
C PHE A 484 23.73 49.48 8.82
N TRP A 485 22.80 49.02 7.99
CA TRP A 485 22.87 49.20 6.54
C TRP A 485 22.67 50.67 6.14
N ARG A 486 21.76 51.39 6.82
CA ARG A 486 21.59 52.85 6.67
C ARG A 486 22.80 53.65 7.13
N LEU A 487 23.43 53.26 8.24
CA LEU A 487 24.64 53.89 8.77
C LEU A 487 25.84 53.66 7.83
N ARG A 488 25.99 52.43 7.33
CA ARG A 488 26.98 52.05 6.31
C ARG A 488 26.78 52.88 5.03
N ARG A 489 25.55 52.99 4.52
CA ARG A 489 25.25 53.80 3.32
C ARG A 489 25.58 55.27 3.51
N ARG A 490 25.23 55.85 4.67
CA ARG A 490 25.61 57.23 5.03
C ARG A 490 27.12 57.42 5.15
N TRP A 491 27.84 56.45 5.72
CA TRP A 491 29.29 56.45 5.82
C TRP A 491 29.97 56.42 4.44
N PHE A 492 29.49 55.59 3.51
CA PHE A 492 29.99 55.57 2.12
C PHE A 492 29.61 56.84 1.32
N GLN A 493 28.47 57.48 1.63
CA GLN A 493 28.13 58.80 1.08
C GLN A 493 29.06 59.90 1.62
N LEU A 494 29.37 59.90 2.92
CA LEU A 494 30.33 60.81 3.55
C LEU A 494 31.75 60.63 3.00
N LYS A 495 32.22 59.39 2.85
CA LYS A 495 33.51 59.08 2.22
C LYS A 495 33.62 59.63 0.80
N ARG A 496 32.56 59.56 -0.01
CA ARG A 496 32.51 60.16 -1.35
C ARG A 496 32.52 61.69 -1.33
N ALA A 497 31.74 62.31 -0.44
CA ALA A 497 31.73 63.76 -0.29
C ALA A 497 33.08 64.32 0.18
N ALA A 498 33.86 63.53 0.91
CA ALA A 498 35.22 63.85 1.35
C ALA A 498 36.32 63.47 0.32
N GLY A 499 35.95 62.92 -0.84
CA GLY A 499 36.90 62.53 -1.90
C GLY A 499 37.76 61.31 -1.57
N MET A 500 37.35 60.45 -0.64
CA MET A 500 38.20 59.40 -0.05
C MET A 500 38.00 57.97 -0.60
N THR A 501 37.18 57.73 -1.65
CA THR A 501 36.99 56.36 -2.22
C THR A 501 36.53 56.33 -3.68
N GLU A 502 37.11 55.42 -4.49
CA GLU A 502 36.68 54.99 -5.85
C GLU A 502 35.85 53.67 -5.86
N GLU A 503 35.03 53.38 -4.84
CA GLU A 503 34.27 52.11 -4.79
C GLU A 503 32.73 52.28 -4.85
N ASP A 504 32.09 51.36 -5.58
CA ASP A 504 30.66 51.30 -5.92
C ASP A 504 29.80 50.75 -4.76
N PRO A 505 28.76 51.46 -4.29
CA PRO A 505 27.91 51.04 -3.16
C PRO A 505 27.13 49.75 -3.36
N ASP A 506 26.91 49.32 -4.60
CA ASP A 506 26.12 48.12 -4.93
C ASP A 506 27.00 46.88 -5.25
N GLY A 507 28.32 46.99 -5.04
CA GLY A 507 29.24 45.86 -5.17
C GLY A 507 28.94 44.74 -4.13
N PRO A 508 29.00 43.46 -4.53
CA PRO A 508 28.74 42.35 -3.63
C PRO A 508 29.74 42.34 -2.46
N PRO A 509 29.41 41.72 -1.31
CA PRO A 509 30.34 41.62 -0.19
C PRO A 509 31.63 40.93 -0.64
N ILE A 510 32.78 41.48 -0.23
CA ILE A 510 34.11 40.92 -0.47
C ILE A 510 34.06 39.43 -0.11
N THR A 511 34.15 38.57 -1.13
CA THR A 511 34.27 37.13 -0.94
C THR A 511 35.61 36.86 -0.26
N ALA A 512 35.63 35.91 0.67
CA ALA A 512 36.83 35.41 1.31
C ALA A 512 37.70 34.61 0.30
N THR A 513 38.14 35.25 -0.76
CA THR A 513 39.09 34.75 -1.75
C THR A 513 40.39 35.55 -1.79
N ASP A 514 40.56 36.55 -0.92
CA ASP A 514 41.83 37.27 -0.79
C ASP A 514 42.53 36.95 0.55
N ARG A 515 42.79 35.66 0.78
CA ARG A 515 43.91 35.23 1.63
C ARG A 515 45.13 35.04 0.74
N ARG A 516 45.84 36.13 0.42
CA ARG A 516 47.25 36.00 0.03
C ARG A 516 48.02 35.39 1.22
N PRO A 517 48.90 34.40 1.00
CA PRO A 517 49.71 33.86 2.08
C PRO A 517 50.70 34.93 2.59
N PRO A 518 51.08 34.90 3.88
CA PRO A 518 52.01 35.88 4.43
C PRO A 518 53.38 35.73 3.76
N GLY A 519 53.91 36.86 3.28
CA GLY A 519 55.24 36.94 2.68
C GLY A 519 56.32 36.44 3.64
N ARG A 520 57.13 35.49 3.16
CA ARG A 520 58.46 35.24 3.70
C ARG A 520 59.33 36.46 3.46
N ALA A 521 60.14 36.77 4.47
CA ALA A 521 61.09 37.87 4.53
C ALA A 521 62.03 37.94 3.31
N ARG A 522 62.44 39.17 2.98
CA ARG A 522 63.51 39.52 2.04
C ARG A 522 64.81 38.77 2.34
N ALA A 523 65.46 38.25 1.28
CA ALA A 523 66.91 38.21 1.16
C ALA A 523 67.32 38.05 -0.33
N GLY A 524 68.23 38.92 -0.79
CA GLY A 524 69.11 38.75 -1.98
C GLY A 524 68.48 39.00 -3.36
N THR A 525 68.95 39.99 -4.15
CA THR A 525 69.99 39.85 -5.22
C THR A 525 69.56 38.88 -6.33
N GLU A 526 69.53 39.16 -7.63
CA GLU A 526 70.18 40.14 -8.50
C GLU A 526 69.53 40.02 -9.92
N THR A 527 69.72 41.06 -10.71
CA THR A 527 69.60 41.23 -12.18
C THR A 527 69.69 40.01 -13.12
N GLN A 528 68.83 39.97 -14.16
CA GLN A 528 69.15 39.98 -15.62
C GLN A 528 67.93 39.50 -16.45
N GLU A 529 67.40 40.35 -17.34
CA GLU A 529 67.59 40.31 -18.81
C GLU A 529 67.00 39.08 -19.53
N GLY A 530 66.25 39.33 -20.60
CA GLY A 530 66.28 38.45 -21.77
C GLY A 530 64.94 37.98 -22.31
N ARG A 531 64.49 38.68 -23.35
CA ARG A 531 63.64 38.22 -24.46
C ARG A 531 63.72 36.71 -24.73
N ARG A 532 62.57 36.04 -24.87
CA ARG A 532 61.98 35.60 -26.15
C ARG A 532 60.68 34.85 -25.92
#